data_AF-A0A0B7H6U8-F1
#
_entry.id   AF-A0A0B7H6U8-F1
#
_cell.length_a   1.000
_cell.length_b   1.000
_cell.length_c   1.000
_cell.angle_alpha   90.00
_cell.angle_beta   90.00
_cell.angle_gamma   90.00
#
_symmetry.space_group_name_H-M   'P 1'
#
loop_
_entity.id
_entity.type
_entity.pdbx_description
1 polymer ?
#
loop_
_entity_poly.entity_id
_entity_poly.type
_entity_poly.pdbx_seq_one_letter_code
_entity_poly.pdbx_strand_id
1 'polypeptide(L)'
;MKKQDEFTYTEAYFRENRHIKYLLIAKLTHFSYLTIWRDLEYDFLNLNFSSYEEAKEFSEDISFLAGKEIPVSHILSSANEISNRIIDYTNQAQEIKEEIVANFHIPHFTVEDFLFLLTFESSLYRFLRTWGMHIVKIYEAVAQYTLGNISKQECEEKIEELRQNEFREMPKQSLRDAIGLSTQLFWMVYRRYLRKRQLAKEMGLD
;
A
#
# COMPACT_ATOMS: atom_id res chain seq x y z
N MET A 1 27.99 -2.02 -15.41
CA MET A 1 27.55 -1.66 -14.05
C MET A 1 28.23 -2.59 -13.06
N LYS A 2 28.89 -2.08 -12.02
CA LYS A 2 29.42 -2.95 -10.95
C LYS A 2 28.22 -3.65 -10.30
N LYS A 3 28.24 -4.99 -10.21
CA LYS A 3 27.24 -5.76 -9.45
C LYS A 3 27.34 -5.26 -8.01
N GLN A 4 26.38 -4.44 -7.57
CA GLN A 4 26.23 -4.07 -6.18
C GLN A 4 26.00 -5.38 -5.42
N ASP A 5 26.74 -5.64 -4.35
CA ASP A 5 26.59 -6.88 -3.59
C ASP A 5 25.12 -7.06 -3.22
N GLU A 6 24.52 -8.17 -3.64
CA GLU A 6 23.09 -8.40 -3.54
C GLU A 6 22.66 -8.51 -2.07
N PHE A 7 22.04 -7.45 -1.57
CA PHE A 7 21.56 -7.36 -0.19
C PHE A 7 20.47 -8.40 0.09
N THR A 8 20.59 -9.10 1.23
CA THR A 8 19.60 -10.11 1.67
C THR A 8 19.01 -9.75 3.04
N TYR A 9 17.72 -9.40 3.07
CA TYR A 9 16.99 -9.14 4.31
C TYR A 9 16.80 -10.40 5.14
N THR A 10 16.98 -10.26 6.46
CA THR A 10 16.65 -11.27 7.45
C THR A 10 15.79 -10.67 8.55
N GLU A 11 15.08 -11.50 9.31
CA GLU A 11 14.36 -11.01 10.49
C GLU A 11 15.30 -10.36 11.50
N ALA A 12 16.51 -10.90 11.68
CA ALA A 12 17.52 -10.34 12.57
C ALA A 12 17.88 -8.91 12.12
N TYR A 13 18.13 -8.71 10.83
CA TYR A 13 18.39 -7.38 10.27
C TYR A 13 17.27 -6.40 10.56
N PHE A 14 16.00 -6.77 10.38
CA PHE A 14 14.87 -5.89 10.70
C PHE A 14 14.64 -5.67 12.19
N ARG A 15 15.07 -6.60 13.07
CA ARG A 15 15.02 -6.38 14.52
C ARG A 15 16.01 -5.30 14.94
N GLU A 16 17.18 -5.26 14.32
CA GLU A 16 18.23 -4.26 14.52
C GLU A 16 17.92 -2.94 13.80
N ASN A 17 17.30 -3.01 12.63
CA ASN A 17 17.01 -1.87 11.75
C ASN A 17 15.50 -1.69 11.57
N ARG A 18 14.78 -1.50 12.68
CA ARG A 18 13.31 -1.43 12.68
C ARG A 18 12.75 -0.34 11.76
N HIS A 19 13.43 0.80 11.68
CA HIS A 19 13.04 1.90 10.80
C HIS A 19 13.00 1.49 9.33
N ILE A 20 13.97 0.70 8.85
CA ILE A 20 14.01 0.19 7.47
C ILE A 20 12.80 -0.69 7.20
N LYS A 21 12.47 -1.59 8.13
CA LYS A 21 11.26 -2.41 8.03
C LYS A 21 10.03 -1.52 7.86
N TYR A 22 9.84 -0.54 8.75
CA TYR A 22 8.64 0.29 8.73
C TYR A 22 8.54 1.17 7.48
N LEU A 23 9.65 1.78 7.05
CA LEU A 23 9.69 2.56 5.80
C LEU A 23 9.40 1.70 4.57
N LEU A 24 9.95 0.48 4.51
CA LEU A 24 9.68 -0.44 3.42
C LEU A 24 8.20 -0.82 3.36
N ILE A 25 7.62 -1.23 4.49
CA ILE A 25 6.21 -1.61 4.53
C ILE A 25 5.31 -0.40 4.25
N ALA A 26 5.69 0.82 4.68
CA ALA A 26 5.00 2.05 4.31
C ALA A 26 4.96 2.23 2.78
N LYS A 27 6.10 2.09 2.10
CA LYS A 27 6.19 2.24 0.64
C LYS A 27 5.41 1.15 -0.10
N LEU A 28 5.51 -0.11 0.32
CA LEU A 28 4.70 -1.20 -0.24
C LEU A 28 3.19 -0.97 -0.06
N THR A 29 2.80 -0.45 1.11
CA THR A 29 1.40 -0.08 1.40
C THR A 29 0.95 1.08 0.51
N HIS A 30 1.78 2.11 0.32
CA HIS A 30 1.48 3.25 -0.51
C HIS A 30 1.32 2.85 -1.99
N PHE A 31 2.27 2.07 -2.51
CA PHE A 31 2.17 1.48 -3.85
C PHE A 31 0.86 0.72 -4.05
N SER A 32 0.51 -0.13 -3.08
CA SER A 32 -0.72 -0.92 -3.12
C SER A 32 -1.97 -0.03 -3.06
N TYR A 33 -1.98 0.96 -2.18
CA TYR A 33 -3.07 1.92 -2.03
C TYR A 33 -3.36 2.66 -3.35
N LEU A 34 -2.34 3.23 -3.99
CA LEU A 34 -2.52 3.93 -5.26
C LEU A 34 -3.03 3.01 -6.35
N THR A 35 -2.55 1.76 -6.39
CA THR A 35 -3.02 0.78 -7.37
C THR A 35 -4.48 0.40 -7.14
N ILE A 36 -4.90 0.19 -5.89
CA ILE A 36 -6.31 -0.09 -5.54
C ILE A 36 -7.22 1.04 -5.99
N TRP A 37 -6.81 2.29 -5.78
CA TRP A 37 -7.61 3.46 -6.19
C TRP A 37 -7.61 3.68 -7.70
N ARG A 38 -6.47 3.46 -8.37
CA ARG A 38 -6.42 3.45 -9.84
C ARG A 38 -7.40 2.44 -10.44
N ASP A 39 -7.41 1.22 -9.91
CA ASP A 39 -8.27 0.16 -10.42
C ASP A 39 -9.76 0.51 -10.19
N LEU A 40 -10.08 1.19 -9.08
CA LEU A 40 -11.41 1.74 -8.85
C LEU A 40 -11.79 2.86 -9.84
N GLU A 41 -10.85 3.73 -10.23
CA GLU A 41 -11.12 4.74 -11.27
C GLU A 41 -11.37 4.08 -12.65
N TYR A 42 -10.69 2.97 -12.96
CA TYR A 42 -11.01 2.19 -14.16
C TYR A 42 -12.44 1.62 -14.11
N ASP A 43 -12.90 1.17 -12.94
CA ASP A 43 -14.29 0.75 -12.78
C ASP A 43 -15.24 1.90 -13.09
N PHE A 44 -14.99 3.11 -12.53
CA PHE A 44 -15.82 4.30 -12.79
C PHE A 44 -15.86 4.69 -14.27
N LEU A 45 -14.73 4.59 -14.98
CA LEU A 45 -14.66 4.88 -16.42
C LEU A 45 -15.61 3.99 -17.26
N ASN A 46 -15.90 2.78 -16.77
CA ASN A 46 -16.73 1.79 -17.45
C ASN A 46 -18.21 1.82 -17.02
N LEU A 47 -18.57 2.66 -16.05
CA LEU A 47 -19.96 2.78 -15.58
C LEU A 47 -20.77 3.65 -16.53
N ASN A 48 -22.03 3.25 -16.74
CA ASN A 48 -23.01 4.02 -17.48
C ASN A 48 -24.29 4.10 -16.64
N PHE A 49 -24.49 5.25 -16.00
CA PHE A 49 -25.69 5.50 -15.20
C PHE A 49 -26.83 6.00 -16.09
N SER A 50 -28.02 5.45 -15.88
CA SER A 50 -29.25 5.83 -16.58
C SER A 50 -29.94 7.05 -15.96
N SER A 51 -29.63 7.38 -14.70
CA SER A 51 -30.14 8.55 -13.98
C SER A 51 -29.15 9.07 -12.93
N TYR A 52 -29.42 10.27 -12.40
CA TYR A 52 -28.65 10.83 -11.28
C TYR A 52 -28.91 10.07 -9.97
N GLU A 53 -30.15 9.63 -9.76
CA GLU A 53 -30.55 8.83 -8.59
C GLU A 53 -29.78 7.51 -8.53
N GLU A 54 -29.60 6.84 -9.67
CA GLU A 54 -28.79 5.61 -9.76
C GLU A 54 -27.32 5.87 -9.41
N ALA A 55 -26.75 6.96 -9.93
CA ALA A 55 -25.38 7.36 -9.60
C ALA A 55 -25.23 7.74 -8.11
N LYS A 56 -26.28 8.29 -7.51
CA LYS A 56 -26.32 8.63 -6.08
C LYS A 56 -26.38 7.38 -5.20
N GLU A 57 -27.25 6.42 -5.49
CA GLU A 57 -27.29 5.15 -4.77
C GLU A 57 -25.95 4.42 -4.85
N PHE A 58 -25.36 4.36 -6.05
CA PHE A 58 -24.03 3.78 -6.24
C PHE A 58 -22.94 4.54 -5.46
N SER A 59 -23.00 5.87 -5.44
CA SER A 59 -22.10 6.73 -4.66
C SER A 59 -22.17 6.45 -3.16
N GLU A 60 -23.36 6.22 -2.62
CA GLU A 60 -23.57 5.85 -1.22
C GLU A 60 -23.00 4.46 -0.91
N ASP A 61 -23.27 3.47 -1.77
CA ASP A 61 -22.75 2.10 -1.64
C ASP A 61 -21.23 2.05 -1.71
N ILE A 62 -20.63 2.72 -2.72
CA ILE A 62 -19.18 2.73 -2.87
C ILE A 62 -18.51 3.53 -1.75
N SER A 63 -19.14 4.60 -1.25
CA SER A 63 -18.65 5.34 -0.09
C SER A 63 -18.63 4.48 1.17
N PHE A 64 -19.69 3.69 1.39
CA PHE A 64 -19.76 2.74 2.49
C PHE A 64 -18.65 1.67 2.38
N LEU A 65 -18.48 1.08 1.20
CA LEU A 65 -17.45 0.06 0.94
C LEU A 65 -16.03 0.61 1.01
N ALA A 66 -15.80 1.82 0.48
CA ALA A 66 -14.51 2.50 0.53
C ALA A 66 -14.22 3.04 1.93
N GLY A 67 -15.24 3.27 2.77
CA GLY A 67 -15.09 3.84 4.10
C GLY A 67 -14.65 5.30 4.12
N LYS A 68 -14.92 6.00 3.01
CA LYS A 68 -14.69 7.42 2.77
C LYS A 68 -15.78 7.88 1.82
N GLU A 69 -16.30 9.09 2.02
CA GLU A 69 -17.23 9.70 1.07
C GLU A 69 -16.58 9.88 -0.32
N ILE A 70 -17.25 9.31 -1.32
CA ILE A 70 -16.95 9.47 -2.73
C ILE A 70 -18.17 10.20 -3.32
N PRO A 71 -18.08 11.50 -3.60
CA PRO A 71 -19.23 12.29 -4.02
C PRO A 71 -19.71 11.86 -5.41
N VAL A 72 -21.01 12.03 -5.69
CA VAL A 72 -21.61 11.72 -6.99
C VAL A 72 -20.86 12.41 -8.14
N SER A 73 -20.37 13.64 -7.93
CA SER A 73 -19.57 14.38 -8.92
C SER A 73 -18.22 13.73 -9.25
N HIS A 74 -17.62 12.97 -8.31
CA HIS A 74 -16.40 12.20 -8.57
C HIS A 74 -16.66 11.04 -9.52
N ILE A 75 -17.80 10.36 -9.33
CA ILE A 75 -18.23 9.20 -10.11
C ILE A 75 -18.73 9.63 -11.49
N LEU A 76 -19.47 10.74 -11.56
CA LEU A 76 -19.96 11.34 -12.81
C LEU A 76 -18.94 12.27 -13.48
N SER A 77 -17.67 12.23 -13.07
CA SER A 77 -16.60 12.98 -13.74
C SER A 77 -16.52 12.58 -15.21
N SER A 78 -16.07 13.51 -16.06
CA SER A 78 -15.86 13.23 -17.47
C SER A 78 -14.79 12.15 -17.68
N ALA A 79 -14.86 11.43 -18.80
CA ALA A 79 -13.86 10.40 -19.14
C ALA A 79 -12.42 10.95 -19.12
N ASN A 80 -12.23 12.22 -19.50
CA ASN A 80 -10.92 12.89 -19.42
C ASN A 80 -10.45 13.09 -17.98
N GLU A 81 -11.33 13.53 -17.08
CA GLU A 81 -10.99 13.72 -15.65
C GLU A 81 -10.65 12.39 -14.98
N ILE A 82 -11.45 11.34 -15.22
CA ILE A 82 -11.17 9.99 -14.72
C ILE A 82 -9.83 9.47 -15.28
N SER A 83 -9.60 9.64 -16.59
CA SER A 83 -8.34 9.24 -17.24
C SER A 83 -7.13 9.95 -16.66
N ASN A 84 -7.24 11.25 -16.34
CA ASN A 84 -6.16 12.00 -15.70
C ASN A 84 -5.84 11.45 -14.31
N ARG A 85 -6.87 11.13 -13.49
CA ARG A 85 -6.65 10.49 -12.18
C ARG A 85 -5.96 9.14 -12.30
N ILE A 86 -6.36 8.32 -13.28
CA ILE A 86 -5.71 7.03 -13.57
C ILE A 86 -4.23 7.23 -13.90
N ILE A 87 -3.91 8.21 -14.74
CA ILE A 87 -2.53 8.55 -15.12
C ILE A 87 -1.74 9.00 -13.88
N ASP A 88 -2.32 9.88 -13.06
CA ASP A 88 -1.68 10.39 -11.84
C ASP A 88 -1.36 9.27 -10.85
N TYR A 89 -2.33 8.39 -10.57
CA TYR A 89 -2.10 7.22 -9.72
C TYR A 89 -1.05 6.27 -10.30
N THR A 90 -1.05 6.06 -11.62
CA THR A 90 -0.08 5.20 -12.29
C THR A 90 1.33 5.75 -12.17
N ASN A 91 1.51 7.04 -12.41
CA ASN A 91 2.82 7.69 -12.34
C ASN A 91 3.36 7.67 -10.90
N GLN A 92 2.54 8.04 -9.91
CA GLN A 92 2.94 8.01 -8.50
C GLN A 92 3.27 6.59 -8.02
N ALA A 93 2.48 5.59 -8.41
CA ALA A 93 2.77 4.20 -8.06
C ALA A 93 4.09 3.72 -8.69
N GLN A 94 4.36 4.13 -9.94
CA GLN A 94 5.62 3.82 -10.61
C GLN A 94 6.82 4.48 -9.90
N GLU A 95 6.71 5.75 -9.52
CA GLU A 95 7.76 6.44 -8.74
C GLU A 95 8.06 5.72 -7.42
N ILE A 96 7.03 5.35 -6.67
CA ILE A 96 7.20 4.60 -5.40
C ILE A 96 7.83 3.24 -5.65
N LYS A 97 7.46 2.54 -6.74
CA LYS A 97 8.07 1.27 -7.09
C LYS A 97 9.57 1.42 -7.36
N GLU A 98 9.97 2.45 -8.11
CA GLU A 98 11.39 2.74 -8.34
C GLU A 98 12.12 3.13 -7.05
N GLU A 99 11.50 3.91 -6.17
CA GLU A 99 12.07 4.21 -4.85
C GLU A 99 12.26 2.96 -3.99
N ILE A 100 11.32 2.01 -4.03
CA ILE A 100 11.45 0.74 -3.30
C ILE A 100 12.68 -0.01 -3.81
N VAL A 101 12.83 -0.10 -5.13
CA VAL A 101 13.95 -0.82 -5.76
C VAL A 101 15.28 -0.15 -5.43
N ALA A 102 15.36 1.17 -5.57
CA ALA A 102 16.59 1.93 -5.35
C ALA A 102 17.01 1.98 -3.86
N ASN A 103 16.07 2.24 -2.96
CA ASN A 103 16.38 2.49 -1.54
C ASN A 103 16.42 1.22 -0.69
N PHE A 104 15.69 0.17 -1.09
CA PHE A 104 15.58 -1.06 -0.33
C PHE A 104 16.18 -2.27 -1.06
N HIS A 105 16.74 -2.11 -2.26
CA HIS A 105 17.37 -3.21 -3.00
C HIS A 105 16.42 -4.41 -3.21
N ILE A 106 15.13 -4.11 -3.42
CA ILE A 106 14.08 -5.11 -3.68
C ILE A 106 13.80 -5.14 -5.18
N PRO A 107 13.83 -6.30 -5.85
CA PRO A 107 13.51 -6.36 -7.29
C PRO A 107 12.09 -5.92 -7.60
N HIS A 108 11.87 -5.30 -8.77
CA HIS A 108 10.54 -4.85 -9.23
C HIS A 108 9.46 -5.94 -9.11
N PHE A 109 9.76 -7.16 -9.55
CA PHE A 109 8.79 -8.25 -9.50
C PHE A 109 8.36 -8.62 -8.07
N THR A 110 9.20 -8.36 -7.05
CA THR A 110 8.85 -8.62 -5.64
C THR A 110 7.82 -7.58 -5.16
N VAL A 111 7.89 -6.35 -5.66
CA VAL A 111 6.89 -5.31 -5.38
C VAL A 111 5.55 -5.69 -6.02
N GLU A 112 5.59 -6.17 -7.27
CA GLU A 112 4.40 -6.58 -8.02
C GLU A 112 3.77 -7.86 -7.44
N ASP A 113 4.57 -8.86 -7.06
CA ASP A 113 4.10 -10.08 -6.38
C ASP A 113 3.44 -9.76 -5.02
N PHE A 114 3.91 -8.71 -4.32
CA PHE A 114 3.28 -8.24 -3.07
C PHE A 114 1.87 -7.73 -3.31
N LEU A 115 1.69 -6.83 -4.28
CA LEU A 115 0.37 -6.33 -4.67
C LEU A 115 -0.52 -7.49 -5.13
N PHE A 116 0.00 -8.40 -5.94
CA PHE A 116 -0.75 -9.57 -6.42
C PHE A 116 -1.25 -10.44 -5.26
N LEU A 117 -0.41 -10.78 -4.27
CA LEU A 117 -0.89 -11.57 -3.13
C LEU A 117 -1.88 -10.78 -2.27
N LEU A 118 -1.69 -9.46 -2.15
CA LEU A 118 -2.58 -8.60 -1.41
C LEU A 118 -4.01 -8.60 -1.96
N THR A 119 -4.21 -8.76 -3.29
CA THR A 119 -5.57 -8.85 -3.86
C THR A 119 -6.33 -10.11 -3.44
N PHE A 120 -5.63 -11.16 -2.99
CA PHE A 120 -6.26 -12.39 -2.46
C PHE A 120 -6.48 -12.34 -0.94
N GLU A 121 -5.83 -11.42 -0.24
CA GLU A 121 -6.04 -11.17 1.19
C GLU A 121 -7.19 -10.17 1.39
N SER A 122 -8.42 -10.63 1.17
CA SER A 122 -9.64 -9.78 1.15
C SER A 122 -9.79 -8.84 2.34
N SER A 123 -9.40 -9.27 3.55
CA SER A 123 -9.45 -8.45 4.77
C SER A 123 -8.47 -7.27 4.70
N LEU A 124 -7.21 -7.55 4.32
CA LEU A 124 -6.18 -6.53 4.17
C LEU A 124 -6.49 -5.62 2.99
N TYR A 125 -6.91 -6.16 1.85
CA TYR A 125 -7.29 -5.39 0.66
C TYR A 125 -8.37 -4.34 0.97
N ARG A 126 -9.47 -4.78 1.61
CA ARG A 126 -10.56 -3.88 2.02
C ARG A 126 -10.07 -2.86 3.03
N PHE A 127 -9.23 -3.28 3.98
CA PHE A 127 -8.70 -2.38 4.99
C PHE A 127 -7.80 -1.31 4.37
N LEU A 128 -6.90 -1.67 3.46
CA LEU A 128 -6.04 -0.72 2.75
C LEU A 128 -6.83 0.22 1.84
N ARG A 129 -7.91 -0.25 1.20
CA ARG A 129 -8.77 0.62 0.40
C ARG A 129 -9.25 1.83 1.21
N THR A 130 -9.71 1.60 2.44
CA THR A 130 -10.12 2.70 3.34
C THR A 130 -8.93 3.43 3.95
N TRP A 131 -8.00 2.68 4.54
CA TRP A 131 -7.07 3.20 5.53
C TRP A 131 -5.63 3.28 5.04
N GLY A 132 -5.35 2.92 3.79
CA GLY A 132 -4.00 2.75 3.28
C GLY A 132 -3.10 3.95 3.56
N MET A 133 -3.51 5.18 3.25
CA MET A 133 -2.70 6.36 3.53
C MET A 133 -2.53 6.66 5.03
N HIS A 134 -3.51 6.33 5.86
CA HIS A 134 -3.35 6.46 7.32
C HIS A 134 -2.32 5.45 7.83
N ILE A 135 -2.35 4.21 7.31
CA ILE A 135 -1.38 3.16 7.64
C ILE A 135 0.03 3.55 7.18
N VAL A 136 0.18 4.13 5.98
CA VAL A 136 1.46 4.68 5.49
C VAL A 136 2.01 5.67 6.50
N LYS A 137 1.22 6.68 6.89
CA LYS A 137 1.63 7.70 7.87
C LYS A 137 1.93 7.11 9.25
N ILE A 138 1.17 6.10 9.69
CA ILE A 138 1.44 5.37 10.94
C ILE A 138 2.80 4.69 10.86
N TYR A 139 3.11 3.99 9.77
CA TYR A 139 4.42 3.36 9.59
C TYR A 139 5.56 4.38 9.53
N GLU A 140 5.36 5.51 8.86
CA GLU A 140 6.34 6.59 8.82
C GLU A 140 6.58 7.19 10.21
N ALA A 141 5.52 7.44 11.00
CA ALA A 141 5.66 7.90 12.38
C ALA A 141 6.44 6.90 13.24
N VAL A 142 6.11 5.61 13.16
CA VAL A 142 6.85 4.56 13.87
C VAL A 142 8.31 4.50 13.40
N ALA A 143 8.58 4.69 12.11
CA ALA A 143 9.94 4.74 11.60
C ALA A 143 10.72 5.91 12.22
N GLN A 144 10.14 7.12 12.26
CA GLN A 144 10.76 8.29 12.89
C GLN A 144 11.04 8.06 14.37
N TYR A 145 10.12 7.41 15.09
CA TYR A 145 10.34 7.01 16.48
C TYR A 145 11.51 6.04 16.61
N THR A 146 11.57 5.01 15.78
CA THR A 146 12.69 4.04 15.82
C THR A 146 14.03 4.60 15.39
N LEU A 147 14.04 5.74 14.67
CA LEU A 147 15.25 6.51 14.37
C LEU A 147 15.68 7.43 15.53
N GLY A 148 14.84 7.61 16.54
CA GLY A 148 15.07 8.56 17.63
C GLY A 148 14.75 10.02 17.27
N ASN A 149 14.12 10.27 16.12
CA ASN A 149 13.78 11.62 15.67
C ASN A 149 12.57 12.21 16.40
N ILE A 150 11.68 11.36 16.91
CA ILE A 150 10.53 11.75 17.71
C ILE A 150 10.46 10.91 18.98
N SER A 151 9.83 11.47 20.02
CA SER A 151 9.62 10.74 21.27
C SER A 151 8.56 9.63 21.12
N LYS A 152 8.54 8.68 22.06
CA LYS A 152 7.50 7.65 22.11
C LYS A 152 6.11 8.28 22.24
N GLN A 153 5.97 9.28 23.13
CA GLN A 153 4.71 9.95 23.36
C GLN A 153 4.21 10.67 22.09
N GLU A 154 5.09 11.41 21.42
CA GLU A 154 4.76 12.08 20.16
C GLU A 154 4.34 11.08 19.07
N CYS A 155 4.99 9.91 19.01
CA CYS A 155 4.59 8.83 18.10
C CYS A 155 3.20 8.29 18.42
N GLU A 156 2.89 8.06 19.70
CA GLU A 156 1.59 7.55 20.14
C GLU A 156 0.47 8.56 19.88
N GLU A 157 0.71 9.84 20.11
CA GLU A 157 -0.21 10.94 19.79
C GLU A 157 -0.52 11.01 18.29
N LYS A 158 0.51 10.98 17.43
CA LYS A 158 0.33 10.95 15.97
C LYS A 158 -0.46 9.71 15.51
N ILE A 159 -0.19 8.54 16.08
CA ILE A 159 -0.94 7.33 15.73
C ILE A 159 -2.40 7.48 16.15
N GLU A 160 -2.69 8.05 17.31
CA GLU A 160 -4.07 8.24 17.77
C GLU A 160 -4.84 9.21 16.86
N GLU A 161 -4.22 10.31 16.43
CA GLU A 161 -4.78 11.23 15.44
C GLU A 161 -5.07 10.52 14.11
N LEU A 162 -4.11 9.73 13.61
CA LEU A 162 -4.24 8.99 12.34
C LEU A 162 -5.24 7.82 12.39
N ARG A 163 -5.67 7.42 13.59
CA ARG A 163 -6.73 6.43 13.76
C ARG A 163 -8.11 7.04 13.64
N GLN A 164 -8.23 8.36 13.50
CA GLN A 164 -9.50 9.03 13.27
C GLN A 164 -9.56 9.50 11.81
N ASN A 165 -10.69 9.28 11.13
CA ASN A 165 -11.06 10.05 9.94
C ASN A 165 -12.43 10.71 10.15
N GLU A 166 -12.88 11.49 9.17
CA GLU A 166 -14.14 12.25 9.24
C GLU A 166 -15.39 11.36 9.47
N PHE A 167 -15.31 10.06 9.18
CA PHE A 167 -16.46 9.16 9.17
C PHE A 167 -16.42 8.08 10.25
N ARG A 168 -15.25 7.65 10.71
CA ARG A 168 -15.09 6.53 11.65
C ARG A 168 -13.72 6.51 12.32
N GLU A 169 -13.66 5.83 13.47
CA GLU A 169 -12.40 5.44 14.10
C GLU A 169 -11.90 4.12 13.51
N MET A 170 -10.60 4.04 13.22
CA MET A 170 -9.92 2.81 12.81
C MET A 170 -9.84 1.84 14.01
N PRO A 171 -10.44 0.64 13.92
CA PRO A 171 -10.40 -0.30 15.02
C PRO A 171 -8.96 -0.75 15.34
N LYS A 172 -8.55 -0.68 16.61
CA LYS A 172 -7.19 -1.08 17.05
C LYS A 172 -6.81 -2.49 16.60
N GLN A 173 -7.75 -3.42 16.70
CA GLN A 173 -7.52 -4.81 16.32
C GLN A 173 -7.30 -4.94 14.80
N SER A 174 -8.15 -4.30 13.98
CA SER A 174 -7.98 -4.30 12.53
C SER A 174 -6.66 -3.67 12.09
N LEU A 175 -6.21 -2.59 12.74
CA LEU A 175 -4.89 -2.00 12.49
C LEU A 175 -3.76 -2.99 12.80
N ARG A 176 -3.82 -3.63 13.96
CA ARG A 176 -2.82 -4.63 14.37
C ARG A 176 -2.78 -5.79 13.38
N ASP A 177 -3.93 -6.29 12.97
CA ASP A 177 -4.05 -7.40 12.01
C ASP A 177 -3.51 -6.99 10.64
N ALA A 178 -3.85 -5.80 10.15
CA ALA A 178 -3.33 -5.29 8.89
C ALA A 178 -1.80 -5.13 8.92
N ILE A 179 -1.24 -4.60 10.01
CA ILE A 179 0.21 -4.48 10.17
C ILE A 179 0.90 -5.85 10.14
N GLY A 180 0.30 -6.83 10.82
CA GLY A 180 0.77 -8.21 10.86
C GLY A 180 0.74 -8.86 9.46
N LEU A 181 -0.40 -8.75 8.78
CA LEU A 181 -0.61 -9.32 7.45
C LEU A 181 0.31 -8.69 6.39
N SER A 182 0.47 -7.36 6.37
CA SER A 182 1.41 -6.68 5.47
C SER A 182 2.84 -7.17 5.69
N THR A 183 3.26 -7.34 6.95
CA THR A 183 4.60 -7.87 7.26
C THR A 183 4.74 -9.33 6.81
N GLN A 184 3.72 -10.16 7.04
CA GLN A 184 3.71 -11.57 6.65
C GLN A 184 3.79 -11.72 5.12
N LEU A 185 2.97 -10.96 4.39
CA LEU A 185 2.95 -10.95 2.93
C LEU A 185 4.31 -10.57 2.35
N PHE A 186 4.94 -9.53 2.89
CA PHE A 186 6.30 -9.16 2.50
C PHE A 186 7.25 -10.36 2.62
N TRP A 187 7.27 -11.04 3.76
CA TRP A 187 8.15 -12.19 3.96
C TRP A 187 7.80 -13.39 3.09
N MET A 188 6.52 -13.59 2.77
CA MET A 188 6.12 -14.64 1.82
C MET A 188 6.69 -14.38 0.43
N VAL A 189 6.53 -13.16 -0.09
CA VAL A 189 7.04 -12.79 -1.41
C VAL A 189 8.56 -12.77 -1.43
N TYR A 190 9.19 -12.20 -0.41
CA TYR A 190 10.64 -12.12 -0.32
C TYR A 190 11.29 -13.52 -0.28
N ARG A 191 10.70 -14.47 0.46
CA ARG A 191 11.18 -15.87 0.46
C ARG A 191 11.03 -16.53 -0.91
N ARG A 192 9.96 -16.25 -1.65
CA ARG A 192 9.79 -16.74 -3.03
C ARG A 192 10.86 -16.18 -3.95
N TYR A 193 11.20 -14.89 -3.83
CA TYR A 193 12.33 -14.30 -4.54
C TYR A 193 13.64 -15.03 -4.22
N LEU A 194 13.99 -15.17 -2.94
CA LEU A 194 15.22 -15.86 -2.54
C LEU A 194 15.30 -17.28 -3.10
N ARG A 195 14.17 -18.00 -3.13
CA ARG A 195 14.10 -19.34 -3.74
C ARG A 195 14.31 -19.32 -5.25
N LYS A 196 13.66 -18.39 -5.98
CA LYS A 196 13.88 -18.21 -7.43
C LYS A 196 15.34 -17.92 -7.74
N ARG A 197 15.98 -17.05 -6.96
CA ARG A 197 17.42 -16.72 -7.07
C ARG A 197 18.31 -17.93 -6.80
N GLN A 198 18.01 -18.71 -5.76
CA GLN A 198 18.75 -19.94 -5.47
C GLN A 198 18.66 -20.93 -6.63
N LEU A 199 17.47 -21.12 -7.21
CA LEU A 199 17.27 -22.01 -8.35
C LEU A 199 18.03 -21.53 -9.59
N ALA A 200 18.05 -20.22 -9.88
CA ALA A 200 18.82 -19.66 -10.99
C ALA A 200 20.32 -19.97 -10.86
N LYS A 201 20.86 -19.85 -9.64
CA LYS A 201 22.25 -20.23 -9.31
C LYS A 201 22.51 -21.72 -9.52
N GLU A 202 21.60 -22.57 -9.04
CA GLU A 202 21.68 -24.03 -9.21
C GLU A 202 21.62 -24.43 -10.70
N MET A 203 20.96 -23.63 -11.54
CA MET A 203 20.83 -23.86 -12.98
C MET A 203 21.90 -23.16 -13.85
N GLY A 204 22.81 -22.37 -13.25
CA GLY A 204 23.84 -21.63 -13.98
C GLY A 204 23.30 -20.52 -14.90
N LEU A 205 22.16 -19.92 -14.54
CA LEU A 205 21.49 -18.86 -15.31
C LEU A 205 21.86 -17.44 -14.84
N ASP A 206 23.00 -17.29 -14.15
CA ASP A 206 23.49 -16.06 -13.48
C ASP A 206 24.14 -15.01 -14.42
#